data_AF-A0A2G2R158-F1
#
_entry.id   AF-A0A2G2R158-F1
#
_cell.length_a   1.000
_cell.length_b   1.000
_cell.length_c   1.000
_cell.angle_alpha   90.00
_cell.angle_beta   90.00
_cell.angle_gamma   90.00
#
_symmetry.space_group_name_H-M   'P 1'
#
loop_
_entity.id
_entity.type
_entity.pdbx_description
1 polymer ?
#
loop_
_entity_poly.entity_id
_entity_poly.type
_entity_poly.pdbx_seq_one_letter_code
_entity_poly.pdbx_strand_id
1 'polypeptide(L)'
;KFILGETAMTTLKFKHEDKNYTVKGEWVKNTFSAQAWQGKKEASSVFSIEKTTPKDGELADDDALSKAVMEAAKAEVVSGSDEA
;
A
#
# COMPACT_ATOMS: atom_id res chain seq x y z
N LYS A 1 -24.30 -12.91 -9.24
CA LYS A 1 -23.15 -13.73 -8.82
C LYS A 1 -22.45 -12.96 -7.71
N PHE A 2 -22.84 -13.23 -6.46
CA PHE A 2 -22.20 -12.62 -5.29
C PHE A 2 -20.90 -13.37 -5.04
N ILE A 3 -19.76 -12.70 -5.23
CA ILE A 3 -18.48 -13.23 -4.79
C ILE A 3 -18.25 -12.69 -3.37
N LEU A 4 -18.04 -13.65 -2.48
CA LEU A 4 -17.55 -13.56 -1.12
C LEU A 4 -16.63 -12.33 -0.90
N GLY A 5 -16.91 -11.55 0.14
CA GLY A 5 -16.12 -10.41 0.66
C GLY A 5 -14.82 -10.10 -0.08
N GLU A 6 -14.90 -9.20 -1.05
CA GLU A 6 -13.74 -8.68 -1.76
C GLU A 6 -12.92 -7.82 -0.79
N THR A 7 -11.92 -8.40 -0.12
CA THR A 7 -10.79 -7.58 0.32
C THR A 7 -10.22 -6.99 -0.96
N ALA A 8 -10.31 -5.66 -1.11
CA ALA A 8 -9.80 -4.96 -2.27
C ALA A 8 -8.28 -5.03 -2.23
N MET A 9 -7.74 -6.14 -2.75
CA MET A 9 -6.31 -6.38 -2.87
C MET A 9 -5.82 -5.63 -4.10
N THR A 10 -5.02 -4.59 -3.87
CA THR A 10 -4.37 -3.83 -4.94
C THR A 10 -2.89 -4.16 -4.99
N THR A 11 -2.34 -4.25 -6.19
CA THR A 11 -0.92 -4.55 -6.38
C THR A 11 -0.31 -3.60 -7.40
N LEU A 12 0.83 -3.01 -7.05
CA LEU A 12 1.57 -2.07 -7.88
C LEU A 12 2.94 -2.65 -8.15
N LYS A 13 3.22 -2.97 -9.41
CA LYS A 13 4.53 -3.47 -9.86
C LYS A 13 5.29 -2.32 -10.49
N PHE A 14 6.53 -2.11 -10.05
CA PHE A 14 7.39 -1.08 -10.61
C PHE A 14 8.83 -1.59 -10.72
N LYS A 15 9.62 -0.95 -11.58
CA LYS A 15 11.04 -1.24 -11.75
C LYS A 15 11.84 -0.03 -11.21
N HIS A 16 12.84 -0.28 -10.39
CA HIS A 16 13.75 0.74 -9.86
C HIS A 16 15.17 0.14 -9.81
N GLU A 17 16.18 0.88 -10.27
CA GLU A 17 17.59 0.42 -10.29
C GLU A 17 17.80 -1.01 -10.83
N ASP A 18 17.21 -1.30 -12.00
CA ASP A 18 17.23 -2.63 -12.62
C ASP A 18 16.61 -3.80 -11.83
N LYS A 19 16.00 -3.52 -10.67
CA LYS A 19 15.27 -4.48 -9.85
C LYS A 19 13.76 -4.30 -10.00
N ASN A 20 13.04 -5.42 -9.92
CA ASN A 20 11.58 -5.45 -9.96
C ASN A 20 11.02 -5.48 -8.54
N TYR A 21 10.15 -4.52 -8.26
CA TYR A 21 9.45 -4.38 -7.00
C TYR A 21 7.94 -4.55 -7.19
N THR A 22 7.30 -5.07 -6.16
CA THR A 22 5.85 -5.29 -6.11
C THR A 22 5.34 -4.79 -4.77
N VAL A 23 4.60 -3.69 -4.78
CA VAL A 23 3.79 -3.27 -3.64
C VAL A 23 2.51 -4.07 -3.66
N LYS A 24 2.16 -4.70 -2.53
CA LYS A 24 0.89 -5.37 -2.33
C LYS A 24 0.17 -4.65 -1.21
N GLY A 25 -1.10 -4.34 -1.39
CA GLY A 25 -1.90 -3.74 -0.34
C GLY A 25 -3.32 -4.24 -0.37
N GLU A 26 -3.93 -4.19 0.81
CA GLU A 26 -5.18 -4.85 1.10
C GLU A 26 -5.98 -4.02 2.10
N TRP A 27 -7.26 -3.84 1.81
CA TRP A 27 -8.23 -3.34 2.77
C TRP A 27 -8.69 -4.48 3.69
N VAL A 28 -8.32 -4.39 4.97
CA VAL A 28 -8.77 -5.25 6.05
C VAL A 28 -9.74 -4.46 6.93
N LYS A 29 -11.05 -4.60 6.68
CA LYS A 29 -12.13 -3.87 7.34
C LYS A 29 -11.98 -2.34 7.17
N ASN A 30 -11.46 -1.64 8.17
CA ASN A 30 -11.23 -0.19 8.15
C ASN A 30 -9.75 0.17 7.99
N THR A 31 -8.86 -0.81 7.91
CA THR A 31 -7.42 -0.57 7.81
C THR A 31 -6.94 -1.00 6.44
N PHE A 32 -6.28 -0.10 5.71
CA PHE A 32 -5.55 -0.46 4.51
C PHE A 32 -4.10 -0.65 4.84
N SER A 33 -3.56 -1.81 4.50
CA SER A 33 -2.15 -2.13 4.67
C SER A 33 -1.49 -2.27 3.31
N ALA A 34 -0.29 -1.74 3.12
CA ALA A 34 0.54 -1.97 1.94
C ALA A 34 1.98 -2.30 2.32
N GLN A 35 2.62 -3.17 1.56
CA GLN A 35 4.01 -3.56 1.76
C GLN A 35 4.69 -3.77 0.41
N ALA A 36 5.93 -3.31 0.27
CA ALA A 36 6.73 -3.53 -0.93
C ALA A 36 7.63 -4.77 -0.82
N TRP A 37 7.72 -5.50 -1.93
CA TRP A 37 8.45 -6.75 -2.07
C TRP A 37 9.38 -6.69 -3.27
N GLN A 38 10.63 -7.11 -3.11
CA GLN A 38 11.57 -7.37 -4.19
C GLN A 38 11.66 -8.88 -4.41
N GLY A 39 10.85 -9.41 -5.33
CA GLY A 39 10.74 -10.85 -5.56
C GLY A 39 10.19 -11.58 -4.33
N LYS A 40 11.07 -12.21 -3.53
CA LYS A 40 10.72 -12.92 -2.28
C LYS A 40 11.14 -12.18 -1.01
N LYS A 41 11.88 -11.07 -1.12
CA LYS A 41 12.39 -10.30 0.01
C LYS A 41 11.51 -9.07 0.23
N GLU A 42 11.24 -8.74 1.49
CA GLU A 42 10.59 -7.49 1.88
C GLU A 42 11.53 -6.33 1.56
N ALA A 43 11.05 -5.38 0.76
CA ALA A 43 11.83 -4.22 0.34
C ALA A 43 11.47 -2.96 1.14
N SER A 44 10.40 -3.03 1.92
CA SER A 44 9.86 -1.93 2.71
C SER A 44 9.08 -2.50 3.89
N SER A 45 8.92 -1.68 4.92
CA SER A 45 8.04 -1.92 6.05
C SER A 45 6.58 -2.02 5.61
N VAL A 46 5.75 -2.65 6.44
CA VAL A 46 4.30 -2.62 6.25
C VAL A 46 3.79 -1.23 6.64
N PHE A 47 3.21 -0.53 5.68
CA PHE A 47 2.47 0.70 5.90
C PHE A 47 1.01 0.37 6.12
N SER A 48 0.38 0.90 7.16
CA SER A 48 -1.05 0.74 7.37
C SER A 48 -1.71 2.05 7.76
N ILE A 49 -2.90 2.29 7.22
CA ILE A 49 -3.74 3.44 7.56
C ILE A 49 -5.11 2.96 7.99
N GLU A 50 -5.57 3.43 9.13
CA GLU A 50 -6.92 3.20 9.60
C GLU A 50 -7.82 4.36 9.15
N LYS A 51 -8.98 4.03 8.59
CA LYS A 51 -10.08 4.97 8.39
C LYS A 51 -10.66 5.33 9.76
N THR A 52 -10.04 6.31 10.40
CA THR A 52 -10.67 7.02 11.50
C THR A 52 -11.64 8.02 10.87
N THR A 53 -12.94 7.85 11.07
CA THR A 53 -13.94 8.88 10.73
C THR A 53 -13.63 10.11 11.59
N PRO A 54 -13.16 11.23 11.03
CA PRO A 54 -13.07 12.45 11.81
C PRO A 54 -14.49 12.81 12.29
N LYS A 55 -14.62 13.16 13.57
CA LYS A 55 -15.90 13.45 14.23
C LYS A 55 -16.67 14.63 13.59
N ASP A 56 -16.00 15.39 12.71
CA ASP A 56 -16.47 16.62 12.08
C ASP A 56 -15.89 16.84 10.66
N GLY A 57 -15.51 15.78 9.95
CA GLY A 57 -14.79 15.91 8.67
C GLY A 57 -15.28 14.99 7.56
N GLU A 58 -15.05 15.41 6.31
CA GLU A 58 -15.25 14.58 5.13
C GLU A 58 -14.39 13.32 5.23
N LEU A 59 -15.01 12.15 5.02
CA LEU A 59 -14.28 10.89 4.94
C LEU A 59 -13.34 10.97 3.73
N ALA A 60 -12.04 10.79 3.97
CA ALA A 60 -11.10 10.68 2.87
C ALA A 60 -11.48 9.47 2.00
N ASP A 61 -11.53 9.69 0.68
CA ASP A 61 -11.85 8.63 -0.26
C ASP A 61 -10.92 7.43 -0.09
N ASP A 62 -11.51 6.24 -0.12
CA ASP A 62 -10.82 4.96 -0.03
C ASP A 62 -9.71 4.83 -1.08
N ASP A 63 -9.97 5.38 -2.27
CA ASP A 63 -8.99 5.46 -3.37
C ASP A 63 -7.80 6.34 -2.99
N ALA A 64 -8.05 7.54 -2.45
CA ALA A 64 -7.00 8.47 -2.04
C ALA A 64 -6.13 7.88 -0.91
N LEU A 65 -6.76 7.25 0.10
CA LEU A 65 -6.07 6.57 1.19
C LEU A 65 -5.23 5.40 0.68
N SER A 66 -5.82 4.53 -0.14
CA SER A 66 -5.10 3.36 -0.66
C SER A 66 -3.91 3.77 -1.52
N LYS A 67 -4.07 4.82 -2.34
CA LYS A 67 -3.02 5.40 -3.16
C LYS A 67 -1.92 6.04 -2.33
N ALA A 68 -2.25 6.74 -1.25
CA ALA A 68 -1.26 7.34 -0.35
C ALA A 68 -0.37 6.27 0.30
N VAL A 69 -0.95 5.19 0.81
CA VAL A 69 -0.19 4.09 1.42
C VAL A 69 0.63 3.30 0.38
N MET A 70 0.07 3.09 -0.81
CA MET A 70 0.78 2.48 -1.95
C MET A 70 2.00 3.30 -2.37
N GLU A 71 1.82 4.61 -2.54
CA GLU A 71 2.91 5.52 -2.90
C GLU A 71 3.92 5.66 -1.77
N ALA A 72 3.51 5.63 -0.49
CA ALA A 72 4.43 5.61 0.64
C ALA A 72 5.32 4.35 0.65
N ALA A 73 4.74 3.17 0.48
CA ALA A 73 5.49 1.91 0.40
C ALA A 73 6.44 1.87 -0.80
N LYS A 74 6.03 2.43 -1.95
CA LYS A 74 6.89 2.60 -3.12
C LYS A 74 7.99 3.63 -2.87
N ALA A 75 7.67 4.76 -2.27
CA ALA A 75 8.60 5.84 -1.95
C ALA A 75 9.66 5.36 -0.95
N GLU A 76 9.31 4.51 0.02
CA GLU A 76 10.30 3.93 0.93
C GLU A 76 11.27 3.00 0.19
N VAL A 77 10.83 2.23 -0.80
CA VAL A 77 11.74 1.44 -1.64
C VAL A 77 12.65 2.32 -2.48
N VAL A 78 12.10 3.39 -3.08
CA VAL A 78 12.85 4.30 -3.96
C VAL A 78 13.81 5.18 -3.16
N SER A 79 13.37 5.69 -2.01
CA SER A 79 14.13 6.61 -1.16
C SER A 79 15.05 5.86 -0.20
N GLY A 80 14.65 4.68 0.28
CA GLY A 80 15.48 3.83 1.14
C GLY A 80 16.54 3.04 0.36
N SER A 81 16.50 3.06 -0.97
CA SER A 81 17.62 2.60 -1.83
C SER A 81 18.82 3.55 -1.79
N ASP A 82 18.65 4.79 -1.32
CA ASP A 82 19.71 5.81 -1.26
C ASP A 82 20.47 5.86 0.09
N GLU A 83 20.18 4.95 1.04
CA GLU A 83 20.98 4.75 2.26
C GLU A 83 21.49 3.29 2.34
N ALA A 84 22.54 2.98 1.56
CA ALA A 84 23.51 1.91 1.86
C ALA A 84 24.82 2.10 1.11
#